data_AF-A0A5D2QMA2-F1
#
_entry.id   AF-A0A5D2QMA2-F1
#
_cell.length_a   1.000
_cell.length_b   1.000
_cell.length_c   1.000
_cell.angle_alpha   90.00
_cell.angle_beta   90.00
_cell.angle_gamma   90.00
#
_symmetry.space_group_name_H-M   'P 1'
#
loop_
_entity.id
_entity.type
_entity.pdbx_description
1 polymer ?
#
loop_
_entity_poly.entity_id
_entity_poly.type
_entity_poly.pdbx_seq_one_letter_code
_entity_poly.pdbx_strand_id
1 'polypeptide(L)'
;MALQCRLSGATFQSLKLATIPISSSSSRFIFRTLPKTLNLALFSRHSAPKAPPFSVLIRTLSAPAVAAAPAAETSDIKVVKPQWNAAIDFKWIRDNKEAVAVNIKNRNSNANLELVLQLYDKMLNLQKEVERLRGERNNVAIKMKGKLEPAERQKLIEEGKNLKEALTTLEEDLVKLRDELQIEAQCIPNLTHPDVPIGWEDSSKLRNMVGSPRKFDFPVKDHLQLGKELDLFDFDAAAEVSGSKFYYLKNEAVMLEMALVNWTLTEVMKRGFTPLTTPEIVRSSVVEKCGFQPRGENTQVYSIEDSDQCLIGTAEIPVGGIHMDSIVAESALPLKYVAFSHCFRTEAGAAGTATR
;
A
#
# COMPACT_ATOMS: atom_id res chain seq x y z
N MET A 1 19.13 -37.49 -56.43
CA MET A 1 20.27 -38.36 -56.08
C MET A 1 19.79 -39.34 -55.02
N ALA A 2 20.19 -40.61 -55.13
CA ALA A 2 19.45 -41.79 -54.70
C ALA A 2 19.39 -42.09 -53.18
N LEU A 3 18.43 -42.97 -52.88
CA LEU A 3 18.07 -43.70 -51.67
C LEU A 3 19.23 -44.21 -50.79
N GLN A 4 19.01 -44.30 -49.46
CA GLN A 4 18.79 -45.62 -48.80
C GLN A 4 18.22 -45.55 -47.39
N CYS A 5 17.18 -46.35 -47.21
CA CYS A 5 16.52 -46.74 -45.97
C CYS A 5 17.35 -47.81 -45.23
N ARG A 6 17.34 -47.83 -43.88
CA ARG A 6 17.44 -49.05 -43.08
C ARG A 6 16.95 -48.85 -41.64
N LEU A 7 16.00 -49.71 -41.27
CA LEU A 7 15.49 -49.98 -39.93
C LEU A 7 16.49 -50.78 -39.09
N SER A 8 16.46 -50.56 -37.78
CA SER A 8 16.62 -51.52 -36.64
C SER A 8 16.94 -50.68 -35.40
N GLY A 9 16.53 -50.96 -34.17
CA GLY A 9 15.79 -52.04 -33.54
C GLY A 9 15.81 -51.71 -32.05
N ALA A 10 14.69 -51.88 -31.37
CA ALA A 10 14.51 -51.51 -29.97
C ALA A 10 15.44 -52.30 -29.03
N THR A 11 15.92 -51.66 -27.97
CA THR A 11 16.39 -52.38 -26.77
C THR A 11 16.04 -51.57 -25.52
N PHE A 12 15.06 -52.09 -24.78
CA PHE A 12 14.72 -51.66 -23.43
C PHE A 12 15.90 -51.98 -22.49
N GLN A 13 16.46 -50.97 -21.84
CA GLN A 13 17.30 -51.17 -20.67
C GLN A 13 16.47 -50.92 -19.41
N SER A 14 16.25 -52.01 -18.68
CA SER A 14 15.63 -52.05 -17.36
C SER A 14 16.63 -51.55 -16.31
N LEU A 15 16.31 -50.44 -15.63
CA LEU A 15 17.08 -49.93 -14.50
C LEU A 15 16.78 -50.78 -13.26
N LYS A 16 17.77 -51.55 -12.81
CA LYS A 16 17.76 -52.28 -11.54
C LYS A 16 17.80 -51.28 -10.37
N LEU A 17 16.81 -51.34 -9.49
CA LEU A 17 16.86 -50.75 -8.16
C LEU A 17 18.00 -51.39 -7.35
N ALA A 18 18.90 -50.56 -6.84
CA ALA A 18 19.93 -50.96 -5.89
C ALA A 18 19.34 -50.99 -4.47
N THR A 19 19.36 -52.17 -3.86
CA THR A 19 18.96 -52.43 -2.47
C THR A 19 20.09 -52.03 -1.51
N ILE A 20 19.80 -51.16 -0.55
CA ILE A 20 20.73 -50.80 0.54
C ILE A 20 20.56 -51.83 1.68
N PRO A 21 21.65 -52.38 2.26
CA PRO A 21 21.54 -53.34 3.35
C PRO A 21 21.23 -52.63 4.69
N ILE A 22 20.20 -53.13 5.38
CA ILE A 22 19.86 -52.76 6.75
C ILE A 22 20.71 -53.60 7.69
N SER A 23 21.55 -52.96 8.51
CA SER A 23 22.22 -53.63 9.62
C SER A 23 21.37 -53.52 10.89
N SER A 24 21.12 -54.68 11.49
CA SER A 24 20.42 -54.86 12.75
C SER A 24 21.38 -54.71 13.93
N SER A 25 21.03 -53.92 14.94
CA SER A 25 21.46 -54.19 16.31
C SER A 25 20.36 -53.82 17.30
N SER A 26 20.14 -54.74 18.22
CA SER A 26 19.04 -54.80 19.18
C SER A 26 19.30 -53.92 20.41
N SER A 27 18.28 -53.24 20.90
CA SER A 27 18.08 -53.12 22.36
C SER A 27 16.62 -52.83 22.68
N ARG A 28 16.14 -53.51 23.71
CA ARG A 28 14.76 -53.75 24.11
C ARG A 28 14.22 -52.55 24.89
N PHE A 29 13.01 -52.08 24.54
CA PHE A 29 12.14 -51.45 25.53
C PHE A 29 10.71 -52.00 25.40
N ILE A 30 10.15 -52.28 26.56
CA ILE A 30 9.03 -53.17 26.84
C ILE A 30 7.71 -52.46 26.53
N PHE A 31 6.94 -52.99 25.57
CA PHE A 31 5.52 -52.69 25.43
C PHE A 31 4.70 -53.68 26.26
N ARG A 32 3.98 -53.19 27.27
CA ARG A 32 2.87 -53.92 27.89
C ARG A 32 1.60 -53.68 27.06
N THR A 33 0.93 -54.76 26.71
CA THR A 33 -0.34 -54.79 25.98
C THR A 33 -1.52 -55.17 26.89
N LEU A 34 -2.72 -54.84 26.37
CA LEU A 34 -4.07 -55.39 26.63
C LEU A 34 -4.93 -54.70 27.71
N PRO A 35 -6.29 -54.77 27.63
CA PRO A 35 -7.16 -54.97 26.45
C PRO A 35 -8.40 -54.04 26.39
N LYS A 36 -9.13 -54.14 25.26
CA LYS A 36 -10.49 -53.63 25.01
C LYS A 36 -11.55 -54.41 25.79
N THR A 37 -12.55 -53.72 26.38
CA THR A 37 -13.98 -54.14 26.44
C THR A 37 -14.89 -53.02 26.96
N LEU A 38 -16.00 -52.78 26.21
CA LEU A 38 -17.38 -52.37 26.56
C LEU A 38 -17.62 -51.41 27.76
N ASN A 39 -18.47 -50.38 27.72
CA ASN A 39 -19.89 -50.40 27.35
C ASN A 39 -20.48 -48.98 27.30
N LEU A 40 -21.59 -48.83 26.58
CA LEU A 40 -22.41 -47.61 26.46
C LEU A 40 -23.20 -47.35 27.76
N ALA A 41 -23.18 -46.13 28.29
CA ALA A 41 -24.16 -45.67 29.27
C ALA A 41 -24.53 -44.20 29.01
N LEU A 42 -25.82 -44.00 28.67
CA LEU A 42 -26.52 -42.74 28.63
C LEU A 42 -26.55 -42.11 30.02
N PHE A 43 -26.15 -40.84 30.16
CA PHE A 43 -26.82 -39.89 31.07
C PHE A 43 -26.74 -38.46 30.51
N SER A 44 -27.83 -37.75 30.76
CA SER A 44 -28.23 -36.47 30.22
C SER A 44 -27.80 -35.29 31.10
N ARG A 45 -27.76 -34.11 30.47
CA ARG A 45 -27.92 -32.72 31.00
C ARG A 45 -26.69 -31.88 31.41
N HIS A 46 -26.64 -30.72 30.72
CA HIS A 46 -26.11 -29.38 31.06
C HIS A 46 -24.58 -29.29 31.21
N SER A 47 -23.84 -28.35 30.62
CA SER A 47 -24.12 -26.96 30.25
C SER A 47 -23.03 -26.47 29.28
N ALA A 48 -23.42 -25.67 28.28
CA ALA A 48 -22.51 -25.06 27.30
C ALA A 48 -21.68 -23.90 27.89
N PRO A 49 -20.47 -23.62 27.36
CA PRO A 49 -19.92 -22.28 27.33
C PRO A 49 -20.09 -21.65 25.94
N LYS A 50 -20.61 -20.43 25.93
CA LYS A 50 -20.90 -19.59 24.77
C LYS A 50 -19.62 -19.17 24.05
N ALA A 51 -19.58 -19.37 22.73
CA ALA A 51 -18.68 -18.62 21.84
C ALA A 51 -19.17 -17.17 21.71
N PRO A 52 -18.28 -16.16 21.59
CA PRO A 52 -18.71 -14.79 21.37
C PRO A 52 -19.20 -14.61 19.93
N PRO A 53 -20.10 -13.65 19.67
CA PRO A 53 -20.73 -13.52 18.37
C PRO A 53 -19.75 -12.92 17.36
N PHE A 54 -19.69 -13.51 16.17
CA PHE A 54 -19.14 -12.86 15.00
C PHE A 54 -19.91 -11.55 14.77
N SER A 55 -19.26 -10.42 14.98
CA SER A 55 -19.76 -9.12 14.55
C SER A 55 -19.71 -9.06 13.03
N VAL A 56 -20.87 -9.21 12.41
CA VAL A 56 -21.08 -9.03 10.97
C VAL A 56 -20.80 -7.56 10.64
N LEU A 57 -19.66 -7.27 10.01
CA LEU A 57 -19.46 -6.00 9.32
C LEU A 57 -20.40 -5.97 8.11
N ILE A 58 -21.43 -5.12 8.15
CA ILE A 58 -22.29 -4.88 6.99
C ILE A 58 -21.50 -3.98 6.04
N ARG A 59 -20.94 -4.58 4.99
CA ARG A 59 -20.44 -3.88 3.81
C ARG A 59 -21.64 -3.66 2.88
N THR A 60 -22.07 -2.42 2.69
CA THR A 60 -23.02 -2.07 1.63
C THR A 60 -22.32 -2.25 0.29
N LEU A 61 -22.71 -3.29 -0.46
CA LEU A 61 -22.19 -3.57 -1.81
C LEU A 61 -22.76 -2.53 -2.78
N SER A 62 -21.89 -1.69 -3.36
CA SER A 62 -22.22 -0.90 -4.54
C SER A 62 -22.30 -1.82 -5.78
N ALA A 63 -23.25 -1.47 -6.67
CA ALA A 63 -23.76 -2.22 -7.83
C ALA A 63 -22.71 -2.77 -8.83
N PRO A 64 -23.06 -3.79 -9.65
CA PRO A 64 -22.13 -4.42 -10.58
C PRO A 64 -21.76 -3.51 -11.75
N ALA A 65 -20.49 -3.60 -12.17
CA ALA A 65 -19.95 -2.90 -13.33
C ALA A 65 -20.63 -3.37 -14.63
N VAL A 66 -21.19 -2.41 -15.36
CA VAL A 66 -21.72 -2.61 -16.72
C VAL A 66 -20.54 -2.67 -17.70
N ALA A 67 -20.55 -3.67 -18.58
CA ALA A 67 -19.55 -3.88 -19.62
C ALA A 67 -19.50 -2.70 -20.61
N ALA A 68 -18.29 -2.22 -20.91
CA ALA A 68 -18.04 -1.15 -21.89
C ALA A 68 -17.95 -1.71 -23.32
N ALA A 69 -18.61 -1.04 -24.26
CA ALA A 69 -18.49 -1.25 -25.71
C ALA A 69 -17.34 -0.40 -26.29
N PRO A 70 -16.83 -0.67 -27.52
CA PRO A 70 -15.52 -0.20 -27.96
C PRO A 70 -15.52 1.29 -28.33
N ALA A 71 -14.39 1.94 -28.04
CA ALA A 71 -14.17 3.38 -28.20
C ALA A 71 -13.87 3.77 -29.66
N ALA A 72 -14.45 4.89 -30.08
CA ALA A 72 -14.01 5.66 -31.23
C ALA A 72 -12.95 6.68 -30.81
N GLU A 73 -11.97 6.93 -31.69
CA GLU A 73 -10.82 7.80 -31.48
C GLU A 73 -11.20 9.27 -31.23
N THR A 74 -10.68 9.85 -30.15
CA THR A 74 -10.44 11.30 -30.02
C THR A 74 -9.34 11.59 -28.99
N SER A 75 -8.25 12.21 -29.48
CA SER A 75 -7.39 13.25 -28.88
C SER A 75 -6.91 13.13 -27.42
N ASP A 76 -5.57 13.09 -27.27
CA ASP A 76 -4.74 13.37 -26.09
C ASP A 76 -5.49 13.89 -24.83
N ILE A 77 -5.98 12.94 -24.03
CA ILE A 77 -6.39 13.22 -22.66
C ILE A 77 -5.13 13.08 -21.80
N LYS A 78 -4.53 14.22 -21.41
CA LYS A 78 -3.71 14.26 -20.19
C LYS A 78 -4.58 13.67 -19.07
N VAL A 79 -4.22 12.49 -18.59
CA VAL A 79 -4.91 11.81 -17.49
C VAL A 79 -4.94 12.78 -16.30
N VAL A 80 -6.08 13.47 -16.11
CA VAL A 80 -6.34 14.27 -14.93
C VAL A 80 -6.45 13.26 -13.79
N LYS A 81 -5.37 13.13 -13.02
CA LYS A 81 -5.35 12.25 -11.84
C LYS A 81 -6.55 12.60 -10.97
N PRO A 82 -7.33 11.61 -10.47
CA PRO A 82 -8.37 11.88 -9.51
C PRO A 82 -7.71 12.50 -8.26
N GLN A 83 -7.95 13.80 -8.08
CA GLN A 83 -7.39 14.58 -6.99
C GLN A 83 -8.09 14.16 -5.70
N TRP A 84 -7.43 13.31 -4.92
CA TRP A 84 -7.92 12.97 -3.59
C TRP A 84 -7.43 14.05 -2.61
N ASN A 85 -8.30 14.42 -1.69
CA ASN A 85 -7.97 15.40 -0.66
C ASN A 85 -7.51 14.67 0.60
N ALA A 86 -6.26 14.92 1.00
CA ALA A 86 -5.76 14.50 2.29
C ALA A 86 -6.43 15.30 3.41
N ALA A 87 -6.70 14.63 4.52
CA ALA A 87 -7.17 15.27 5.73
C ALA A 87 -6.03 16.08 6.37
N ILE A 88 -5.86 17.32 5.91
CA ILE A 88 -4.83 18.25 6.38
C ILE A 88 -5.49 19.33 7.24
N ASP A 89 -4.97 19.53 8.44
CA ASP A 89 -5.37 20.66 9.29
C ASP A 89 -4.56 21.92 8.91
N PHE A 90 -5.04 22.64 7.89
CA PHE A 90 -4.42 23.89 7.42
C PHE A 90 -4.35 24.96 8.52
N LYS A 91 -5.36 24.98 9.41
CA LYS A 91 -5.39 25.92 10.53
C LYS A 91 -4.27 25.60 11.51
N TRP A 92 -4.08 24.33 11.85
CA TRP A 92 -2.99 23.90 12.72
C TRP A 92 -1.63 24.23 12.12
N ILE A 93 -1.43 24.03 10.80
CA ILE A 93 -0.19 24.42 10.11
C ILE A 93 0.09 25.91 10.28
N ARG A 94 -0.93 26.76 10.05
CA ARG A 94 -0.81 28.22 10.23
C ARG A 94 -0.51 28.60 11.68
N ASP A 95 -1.25 28.01 12.63
CA ASP A 95 -1.14 28.31 14.05
C ASP A 95 0.19 27.78 14.66
N ASN A 96 0.89 26.84 13.99
CA ASN A 96 2.14 26.21 14.44
C ASN A 96 3.28 26.33 13.41
N LYS A 97 3.30 27.40 12.62
CA LYS A 97 4.22 27.57 11.48
C LYS A 97 5.70 27.40 11.84
N GLU A 98 6.13 27.81 13.03
CA GLU A 98 7.53 27.69 13.47
C GLU A 98 7.94 26.23 13.62
N ALA A 99 7.08 25.40 14.24
CA ALA A 99 7.34 23.97 14.41
C ALA A 99 7.36 23.25 13.06
N VAL A 100 6.44 23.61 12.16
CA VAL A 100 6.40 23.05 10.79
C VAL A 100 7.65 23.43 10.01
N ALA A 101 8.08 24.69 10.07
CA ALA A 101 9.30 25.17 9.40
C ALA A 101 10.55 24.43 9.88
N VAL A 102 10.70 24.25 11.20
CA VAL A 102 11.81 23.47 11.77
C VAL A 102 11.76 22.02 11.29
N ASN A 103 10.58 21.40 11.27
CA ASN A 103 10.43 20.02 10.81
C ASN A 103 10.77 19.86 9.33
N ILE A 104 10.32 20.77 8.46
CA ILE A 104 10.65 20.78 7.02
C ILE A 104 12.17 20.81 6.83
N LYS A 105 12.86 21.69 7.56
CA LYS A 105 14.33 21.78 7.55
C LYS A 105 14.98 20.49 8.04
N ASN A 106 14.56 19.97 9.19
CA ASN A 106 15.12 18.75 9.78
C ASN A 106 14.93 17.52 8.88
N ARG A 107 13.82 17.48 8.12
CA ARG A 107 13.50 16.40 7.18
C ARG A 107 14.09 16.61 5.79
N ASN A 108 14.85 17.68 5.58
CA ASN A 108 15.41 18.08 4.29
C ASN A 108 14.34 18.03 3.17
N SER A 109 13.15 18.56 3.45
CA SER A 109 12.03 18.59 2.51
C SER A 109 12.01 19.90 1.72
N ASN A 110 11.61 19.82 0.46
CA ASN A 110 11.43 20.97 -0.43
C ASN A 110 10.03 21.62 -0.31
N ALA A 111 9.24 21.25 0.70
CA ALA A 111 7.91 21.78 0.91
C ALA A 111 7.91 23.31 1.11
N ASN A 112 7.02 24.02 0.40
CA ASN A 112 6.93 25.47 0.47
C ASN A 112 5.86 25.91 1.49
N LEU A 113 6.25 26.03 2.76
CA LEU A 113 5.34 26.45 3.83
C LEU A 113 4.72 27.83 3.56
N GLU A 114 5.50 28.78 3.05
CA GLU A 114 5.01 30.15 2.82
C GLU A 114 3.90 30.17 1.76
N LEU A 115 4.06 29.41 0.68
CA LEU A 115 3.01 29.27 -0.34
C LEU A 115 1.74 28.65 0.24
N VAL A 116 1.86 27.62 1.06
CA VAL A 116 0.70 27.00 1.74
C VAL A 116 -0.04 28.01 2.62
N LEU A 117 0.67 28.84 3.39
CA LEU A 117 0.06 29.89 4.22
C LEU A 117 -0.64 30.95 3.36
N GLN A 118 -0.01 31.40 2.27
CA GLN A 118 -0.60 32.37 1.34
C GLN A 118 -1.86 31.84 0.65
N LEU A 119 -1.83 30.60 0.18
CA LEU A 119 -2.99 29.94 -0.44
C LEU A 119 -4.12 29.77 0.57
N TYR A 120 -3.81 29.40 1.82
CA TYR A 120 -4.80 29.28 2.87
C TYR A 120 -5.46 30.62 3.22
N ASP A 121 -4.69 31.70 3.33
CA ASP A 121 -5.24 33.04 3.60
C ASP A 121 -6.10 33.55 2.44
N LYS A 122 -5.67 33.32 1.19
CA LYS A 122 -6.49 33.61 -0.01
C LYS A 122 -7.79 32.81 0.03
N MET A 123 -7.73 31.52 0.38
CA MET A 123 -8.90 30.64 0.45
C MET A 123 -9.89 31.14 1.51
N LEU A 124 -9.40 31.55 2.68
CA LEU A 124 -10.25 32.12 3.74
C LEU A 124 -10.92 33.42 3.30
N ASN A 125 -10.21 34.30 2.58
CA ASN A 125 -10.77 35.56 2.10
C ASN A 125 -11.82 35.34 1.01
N LEU A 126 -11.52 34.47 0.03
CA LEU A 126 -12.47 34.11 -1.02
C LEU A 126 -13.71 33.41 -0.46
N GLN A 127 -13.53 32.53 0.52
CA GLN A 127 -14.65 31.88 1.21
C GLN A 127 -15.54 32.89 1.93
N LYS A 128 -14.98 33.90 2.60
CA LYS A 128 -15.77 34.98 3.21
C LYS A 128 -16.58 35.75 2.17
N GLU A 129 -16.00 36.01 1.00
CA GLU A 129 -16.67 36.73 -0.08
C GLU A 129 -17.81 35.91 -0.69
N VAL A 130 -17.61 34.61 -0.91
CA VAL A 130 -18.68 33.68 -1.33
C VAL A 130 -19.84 33.69 -0.32
N GLU A 131 -19.55 33.61 0.98
CA GLU A 131 -20.59 33.66 2.01
C GLU A 131 -21.31 35.02 2.06
N ARG A 132 -20.58 36.13 1.86
CA ARG A 132 -21.17 37.48 1.75
C ARG A 132 -22.18 37.54 0.61
N LEU A 133 -21.79 37.11 -0.59
CA LEU A 133 -22.65 37.12 -1.79
C LEU A 133 -23.83 36.15 -1.67
N ARG A 134 -23.64 34.99 -1.03
CA ARG A 134 -24.75 34.07 -0.68
C ARG A 134 -25.76 34.76 0.22
N GLY A 135 -25.29 35.51 1.22
CA GLY A 135 -26.12 36.35 2.07
C GLY A 135 -26.90 37.41 1.29
N GLU A 136 -26.24 38.15 0.40
CA GLU A 136 -26.88 39.17 -0.45
C GLU A 136 -27.94 38.59 -1.38
N ARG A 137 -27.63 37.49 -2.07
CA ARG A 137 -28.58 36.78 -2.93
C ARG A 137 -29.81 36.33 -2.15
N ASN A 138 -29.62 35.80 -0.94
CA ASN A 138 -30.71 35.38 -0.08
C ASN A 138 -31.56 36.60 0.37
N ASN A 139 -30.92 37.74 0.67
CA ASN A 139 -31.61 38.98 1.01
C ASN A 139 -32.43 39.53 -0.16
N VAL A 140 -31.90 39.49 -1.39
CA VAL A 140 -32.64 39.84 -2.62
C VAL A 140 -33.86 38.92 -2.78
N ALA A 141 -33.68 37.60 -2.60
CA ALA A 141 -34.79 36.65 -2.66
C ALA A 141 -35.87 36.91 -1.59
N ILE A 142 -35.48 37.37 -0.39
CA ILE A 142 -36.42 37.78 0.66
C ILE A 142 -37.17 39.06 0.25
N LYS A 143 -36.47 40.09 -0.27
CA LYS A 143 -37.11 41.33 -0.75
C LYS A 143 -38.14 41.06 -1.85
N MET A 144 -37.93 40.03 -2.67
CA MET A 144 -38.87 39.62 -3.71
C MET A 144 -40.16 38.96 -3.20
N LYS A 145 -40.23 38.58 -1.91
CA LYS A 145 -41.42 38.00 -1.28
C LYS A 145 -42.39 39.11 -0.88
N GLY A 146 -43.36 39.38 -1.75
CA GLY A 146 -44.42 40.36 -1.49
C GLY A 146 -45.00 40.95 -2.76
N LYS A 147 -45.99 41.84 -2.61
CA LYS A 147 -46.43 42.72 -3.70
C LYS A 147 -45.38 43.80 -3.89
N LEU A 148 -44.86 43.87 -5.11
CA LEU A 148 -43.86 44.83 -5.56
C LEU A 148 -44.32 45.40 -6.89
N GLU A 149 -43.99 46.65 -7.15
CA GLU A 149 -44.21 47.25 -8.47
C GLU A 149 -43.40 46.49 -9.54
N PRO A 150 -43.92 46.32 -10.77
CA PRO A 150 -43.24 45.56 -11.83
C PRO A 150 -41.80 46.00 -12.09
N ALA A 151 -41.54 47.32 -12.06
CA ALA A 151 -40.22 47.88 -12.27
C ALA A 151 -39.23 47.55 -11.14
N GLU A 152 -39.69 47.54 -9.88
CA GLU A 152 -38.86 47.20 -8.73
C GLU A 152 -38.56 45.70 -8.69
N ARG A 153 -39.56 44.87 -9.01
CA ARG A 153 -39.36 43.43 -9.18
C ARG A 153 -38.32 43.12 -10.25
N GLN A 154 -38.36 43.81 -11.40
CA GLN A 154 -37.41 43.59 -12.48
C GLN A 154 -35.96 43.94 -12.07
N LYS A 155 -35.77 45.01 -11.28
CA LYS A 155 -34.44 45.37 -10.73
C LYS A 155 -33.88 44.28 -9.82
N LEU A 156 -34.70 43.74 -8.91
CA LEU A 156 -34.29 42.66 -8.02
C LEU A 156 -33.98 41.35 -8.76
N ILE A 157 -34.69 41.08 -9.87
CA ILE A 157 -34.39 39.94 -10.74
C ILE A 157 -33.00 40.09 -11.36
N GLU A 158 -32.69 41.27 -11.90
CA GLU A 158 -31.39 41.55 -12.52
C GLU A 158 -30.25 41.50 -11.48
N GLU A 159 -30.45 42.09 -10.30
CA GLU A 159 -29.51 42.00 -9.18
C GLU A 159 -29.26 40.55 -8.76
N GLY A 160 -30.32 39.75 -8.60
CA GLY A 160 -30.22 38.33 -8.26
C GLY A 160 -29.50 37.51 -9.34
N LYS A 161 -29.70 37.84 -10.62
CA LYS A 161 -29.00 37.20 -11.74
C LYS A 161 -27.49 37.53 -11.71
N ASN A 162 -27.14 38.80 -11.55
CA ASN A 162 -25.74 39.23 -11.45
C ASN A 162 -25.03 38.60 -10.25
N LEU A 163 -25.70 38.53 -9.09
CA LEU A 163 -25.17 37.84 -7.90
C LEU A 163 -24.96 36.35 -8.14
N LYS A 164 -25.87 35.68 -8.87
CA LYS A 164 -25.73 34.25 -9.22
C LYS A 164 -24.54 34.02 -10.14
N GLU A 165 -24.38 34.84 -11.16
CA GLU A 165 -23.24 34.75 -12.09
C GLU A 165 -21.91 34.97 -11.34
N ALA A 166 -21.81 36.04 -10.53
CA ALA A 166 -20.62 36.30 -9.71
C ALA A 166 -20.32 35.16 -8.71
N LEU A 167 -21.35 34.62 -8.05
CA LEU A 167 -21.21 33.47 -7.15
C LEU A 167 -20.66 32.24 -7.87
N THR A 168 -21.12 31.97 -9.10
CA THR A 168 -20.69 30.79 -9.86
C THR A 168 -19.19 30.86 -10.13
N THR A 169 -18.71 32.03 -10.60
CA THR A 169 -17.28 32.27 -10.82
C THR A 169 -16.45 32.11 -9.55
N LEU A 170 -16.88 32.72 -8.43
CA LEU A 170 -16.11 32.65 -7.17
C LEU A 170 -16.13 31.26 -6.54
N GLU A 171 -17.20 30.48 -6.72
CA GLU A 171 -17.27 29.09 -6.28
C GLU A 171 -16.31 28.21 -7.08
N GLU A 172 -16.21 28.41 -8.40
CA GLU A 172 -15.21 27.72 -9.25
C GLU A 172 -13.78 28.07 -8.84
N ASP A 173 -13.49 29.36 -8.60
CA ASP A 173 -12.17 29.79 -8.15
C ASP A 173 -11.83 29.26 -6.75
N LEU A 174 -12.83 29.12 -5.87
CA LEU A 174 -12.64 28.53 -4.55
C LEU A 174 -12.33 27.04 -4.62
N VAL A 175 -12.88 26.31 -5.60
CA VAL A 175 -12.50 24.90 -5.84
C VAL A 175 -11.06 24.82 -6.31
N LYS A 176 -10.67 25.57 -7.35
CA LYS A 176 -9.29 25.59 -7.85
C LYS A 176 -8.28 25.94 -6.76
N LEU A 177 -8.59 26.94 -5.94
CA LEU A 177 -7.71 27.38 -4.87
C LEU A 177 -7.57 26.34 -3.74
N ARG A 178 -8.63 25.56 -3.46
CA ARG A 178 -8.55 24.43 -2.53
C ARG A 178 -7.69 23.30 -3.09
N ASP A 179 -7.82 23.01 -4.38
CA ASP A 179 -7.06 21.98 -5.07
C ASP A 179 -5.56 22.34 -5.10
N GLU A 180 -5.22 23.59 -5.39
CA GLU A 180 -3.85 24.13 -5.30
C GLU A 180 -3.30 24.04 -3.87
N LEU A 181 -4.07 24.50 -2.88
CA LEU A 181 -3.69 24.41 -1.47
C LEU A 181 -3.44 22.95 -1.04
N GLN A 182 -4.28 22.03 -1.50
CA GLN A 182 -4.18 20.62 -1.18
C GLN A 182 -2.89 20.01 -1.72
N ILE A 183 -2.55 20.27 -2.98
CA ILE A 183 -1.32 19.78 -3.63
C ILE A 183 -0.08 20.29 -2.89
N GLU A 184 -0.02 21.59 -2.62
CA GLU A 184 1.14 22.19 -1.96
C GLU A 184 1.28 21.70 -0.51
N ALA A 185 0.18 21.59 0.22
CA ALA A 185 0.21 21.15 1.60
C ALA A 185 0.52 19.65 1.75
N GLN A 186 0.18 18.80 0.77
CA GLN A 186 0.56 17.39 0.76
C GLN A 186 2.08 17.18 0.71
N CYS A 187 2.84 18.18 0.25
CA CYS A 187 4.31 18.15 0.26
C CYS A 187 4.89 18.32 1.67
N ILE A 188 4.13 18.88 2.64
CA ILE A 188 4.61 19.08 4.01
C ILE A 188 4.77 17.72 4.69
N PRO A 189 6.00 17.37 5.17
CA PRO A 189 6.22 16.09 5.82
C PRO A 189 5.53 16.02 7.18
N ASN A 190 5.14 14.80 7.57
CA ASN A 190 4.63 14.55 8.91
C ASN A 190 5.65 15.00 9.99
N LEU A 191 5.15 15.42 11.15
CA LEU A 191 6.03 15.86 12.24
C LEU A 191 6.94 14.74 12.71
N THR A 192 8.21 15.07 12.88
CA THR A 192 9.21 14.16 13.41
C THR A 192 9.07 14.08 14.92
N HIS A 193 9.05 12.87 15.47
CA HIS A 193 8.99 12.67 16.92
C HIS A 193 10.21 13.32 17.59
N PRO A 194 10.06 14.02 18.74
CA PRO A 194 11.16 14.76 19.39
C PRO A 194 12.41 13.91 19.72
N ASP A 195 12.22 12.61 19.99
CA ASP A 195 13.32 11.69 20.30
C ASP A 195 14.13 11.22 19.08
N VAL A 196 13.70 11.56 17.87
CA VAL A 196 14.43 11.17 16.64
C VAL A 196 15.71 12.01 16.54
N PRO A 197 16.89 11.37 16.37
CA PRO A 197 18.13 12.10 16.13
C PRO A 197 18.03 13.01 14.90
N ILE A 198 18.45 14.26 15.04
CA ILE A 198 18.47 15.24 13.95
C ILE A 198 19.83 15.15 13.25
N GLY A 199 19.81 14.95 11.94
CA GLY A 199 20.99 14.92 11.08
C GLY A 199 20.85 13.88 9.98
N TRP A 200 21.97 13.59 9.32
CA TRP A 200 22.07 12.58 8.27
C TRP A 200 22.25 11.18 8.87
N GLU A 201 22.56 10.19 8.02
CA GLU A 201 22.73 8.79 8.42
C GLU A 201 23.73 8.61 9.58
N ASP A 202 24.82 9.38 9.60
CA ASP A 202 25.83 9.39 10.67
C ASP A 202 25.28 9.81 12.04
N SER A 203 24.13 10.47 12.08
CA SER A 203 23.46 10.88 13.32
C SER A 203 22.58 9.78 13.92
N SER A 204 22.46 8.64 13.23
CA SER A 204 21.73 7.47 13.72
C SER A 204 22.31 6.96 15.04
N LYS A 205 21.43 6.67 16.01
CA LYS A 205 21.83 6.16 17.32
C LYS A 205 21.56 4.66 17.42
N LEU A 206 22.60 3.89 17.72
CA LEU A 206 22.47 2.48 18.07
C LEU A 206 21.68 2.35 19.38
N ARG A 207 20.47 1.80 19.31
CA ARG A 207 19.61 1.62 20.50
C ARG A 207 19.93 0.34 21.27
N ASN A 208 20.14 -0.77 20.57
CA ASN A 208 20.41 -2.07 21.17
C ASN A 208 21.08 -3.00 20.14
N MET A 209 21.97 -3.89 20.60
CA MET A 209 22.48 -5.02 19.83
C MET A 209 22.11 -6.31 20.56
N VAL A 210 21.44 -7.22 19.86
CA VAL A 210 21.03 -8.53 20.42
C VAL A 210 21.89 -9.61 19.79
N GLY A 211 22.54 -10.42 20.64
CA GLY A 211 23.51 -11.42 20.20
C GLY A 211 24.88 -10.83 19.88
N SER A 212 25.75 -11.64 19.29
CA SER A 212 27.10 -11.25 18.88
C SER A 212 27.41 -11.83 17.49
N PRO A 213 28.13 -11.11 16.61
CA PRO A 213 28.58 -11.65 15.33
C PRO A 213 29.31 -12.98 15.52
N ARG A 214 28.98 -13.97 14.68
CA ARG A 214 29.62 -15.29 14.73
C ARG A 214 31.09 -15.18 14.34
N LYS A 215 31.97 -15.84 15.11
CA LYS A 215 33.38 -16.02 14.75
C LYS A 215 33.53 -17.29 13.92
N PHE A 216 34.29 -17.19 12.84
CA PHE A 216 34.63 -18.29 11.96
C PHE A 216 36.13 -18.53 12.02
N ASP A 217 36.54 -19.78 11.97
CA ASP A 217 37.91 -20.28 11.93
C ASP A 217 38.38 -20.59 10.50
N PHE A 218 37.58 -20.19 9.50
CA PHE A 218 37.85 -20.35 8.07
C PHE A 218 37.51 -19.06 7.30
N PRO A 219 38.03 -18.88 6.07
CA PRO A 219 37.66 -17.77 5.20
C PRO A 219 36.15 -17.78 4.88
N VAL A 220 35.45 -16.74 5.31
CA VAL A 220 33.99 -16.62 5.14
C VAL A 220 33.67 -16.28 3.70
N LYS A 221 32.81 -17.09 3.08
CA LYS A 221 32.21 -16.79 1.76
C LYS A 221 31.02 -15.87 1.93
N ASP A 222 30.85 -14.92 1.01
CA ASP A 222 29.63 -14.13 0.98
C ASP A 222 28.44 -14.93 0.43
N HIS A 223 27.25 -14.34 0.47
CA HIS A 223 26.04 -15.02 0.05
C HIS A 223 26.07 -15.40 -1.45
N LEU A 224 26.71 -14.60 -2.31
CA LEU A 224 26.82 -14.84 -3.76
C LEU A 224 27.72 -16.03 -4.06
N GLN A 225 28.89 -16.08 -3.42
CA GLN A 225 29.83 -17.19 -3.52
C GLN A 225 29.16 -18.48 -3.08
N LEU A 226 28.47 -18.47 -1.94
CA LEU A 226 27.76 -19.63 -1.42
C LEU A 226 26.67 -20.12 -2.38
N GLY A 227 25.78 -19.24 -2.83
CA GLY A 227 24.71 -19.70 -3.69
C GLY A 227 25.15 -19.99 -5.13
N LYS A 228 26.28 -19.46 -5.62
CA LYS A 228 26.88 -19.95 -6.87
C LYS A 228 27.41 -21.38 -6.72
N GLU A 229 28.14 -21.67 -5.65
CA GLU A 229 28.68 -23.02 -5.40
C GLU A 229 27.60 -24.07 -5.15
N LEU A 230 26.48 -23.65 -4.57
CA LEU A 230 25.33 -24.49 -4.24
C LEU A 230 24.22 -24.45 -5.31
N ASP A 231 24.43 -23.72 -6.41
CA ASP A 231 23.43 -23.54 -7.49
C ASP A 231 22.05 -23.05 -6.99
N LEU A 232 22.04 -22.04 -6.10
CA LEU A 232 20.85 -21.52 -5.42
C LEU A 232 20.19 -20.34 -6.13
N PHE A 233 20.90 -19.69 -7.04
CA PHE A 233 20.34 -18.60 -7.84
C PHE A 233 20.99 -18.50 -9.21
N ASP A 234 20.22 -18.00 -10.17
CA ASP A 234 20.67 -17.77 -11.54
C ASP A 234 20.40 -16.31 -11.93
N PHE A 235 21.46 -15.50 -11.85
CA PHE A 235 21.43 -14.09 -12.22
C PHE A 235 21.58 -13.88 -13.72
N ASP A 236 22.33 -14.75 -14.41
CA ASP A 236 22.59 -14.60 -15.85
C ASP A 236 21.30 -14.85 -16.64
N ALA A 237 20.57 -15.92 -16.32
CA ALA A 237 19.27 -16.20 -16.93
C ALA A 237 18.24 -15.12 -16.60
N ALA A 238 18.25 -14.59 -15.37
CA ALA A 238 17.33 -13.53 -14.98
C ALA A 238 17.66 -12.20 -15.67
N ALA A 239 18.94 -11.89 -15.86
CA ALA A 239 19.38 -10.71 -16.59
C ALA A 239 18.94 -10.75 -18.06
N GLU A 240 19.03 -11.91 -18.71
CA GLU A 240 18.56 -12.10 -20.09
C GLU A 240 17.03 -11.93 -20.21
N VAL A 241 16.27 -12.37 -19.20
CA VAL A 241 14.80 -12.38 -19.25
C VAL A 241 14.17 -11.07 -18.76
N SER A 242 14.70 -10.47 -17.71
CA SER A 242 14.09 -9.34 -16.98
C SER A 242 15.00 -8.13 -16.83
N GLY A 243 16.25 -8.22 -17.30
CA GLY A 243 17.26 -7.19 -17.12
C GLY A 243 17.97 -7.27 -15.77
N SER A 244 18.81 -6.27 -15.48
CA SER A 244 19.61 -6.22 -14.25
C SER A 244 18.75 -6.23 -12.98
N LYS A 245 19.32 -6.72 -11.86
CA LYS A 245 18.72 -6.75 -10.51
C LYS A 245 17.63 -7.82 -10.29
N PHE A 246 17.39 -8.67 -11.27
CA PHE A 246 16.52 -9.84 -11.13
C PHE A 246 17.36 -11.11 -10.92
N TYR A 247 16.73 -12.16 -10.37
CA TYR A 247 17.34 -13.46 -10.14
C TYR A 247 16.26 -14.55 -10.19
N TYR A 248 16.64 -15.76 -10.60
CA TYR A 248 15.88 -16.95 -10.25
C TYR A 248 16.40 -17.50 -8.92
N LEU A 249 15.51 -17.93 -8.02
CA LEU A 249 15.88 -18.86 -6.94
C LEU A 249 15.82 -20.30 -7.46
N LYS A 250 16.73 -21.14 -6.94
CA LYS A 250 16.86 -22.54 -7.32
C LYS A 250 17.03 -23.43 -6.10
N ASN A 251 16.71 -24.71 -6.30
CA ASN A 251 16.99 -25.80 -5.36
C ASN A 251 16.53 -25.48 -3.92
N GLU A 252 17.41 -25.70 -2.93
CA GLU A 252 17.10 -25.52 -1.52
C GLU A 252 16.74 -24.06 -1.16
N ALA A 253 17.16 -23.07 -1.96
CA ALA A 253 16.82 -21.68 -1.68
C ALA A 253 15.34 -21.37 -1.92
N VAL A 254 14.70 -22.02 -2.89
CA VAL A 254 13.24 -21.93 -3.10
C VAL A 254 12.51 -22.47 -1.87
N MET A 255 12.91 -23.65 -1.41
CA MET A 255 12.30 -24.27 -0.23
C MET A 255 12.54 -23.45 1.04
N LEU A 256 13.73 -22.85 1.17
CA LEU A 256 14.08 -22.00 2.29
C LEU A 256 13.25 -20.70 2.30
N GLU A 257 13.06 -20.05 1.15
CA GLU A 257 12.19 -18.86 1.04
C GLU A 257 10.77 -19.18 1.50
N MET A 258 10.17 -20.25 0.97
CA MET A 258 8.83 -20.68 1.38
C MET A 258 8.75 -21.00 2.88
N ALA A 259 9.78 -21.64 3.44
CA ALA A 259 9.86 -21.94 4.86
C ALA A 259 9.95 -20.66 5.71
N LEU A 260 10.76 -19.69 5.30
CA LEU A 260 10.92 -18.40 6.00
C LEU A 260 9.64 -17.57 5.98
N VAL A 261 8.94 -17.50 4.84
CA VAL A 261 7.64 -16.81 4.73
C VAL A 261 6.63 -17.45 5.68
N ASN A 262 6.46 -18.78 5.62
CA ASN A 262 5.51 -19.51 6.46
C ASN A 262 5.83 -19.39 7.95
N TRP A 263 7.11 -19.51 8.31
CA TRP A 263 7.56 -19.36 9.69
C TRP A 263 7.30 -17.94 10.20
N THR A 264 7.63 -16.91 9.42
CA THR A 264 7.41 -15.51 9.79
C THR A 264 5.94 -15.21 10.04
N LEU A 265 5.06 -15.60 9.10
CA LEU A 265 3.61 -15.44 9.27
C LEU A 265 3.13 -16.15 10.54
N THR A 266 3.53 -17.40 10.73
CA THR A 266 3.13 -18.20 11.91
C THR A 266 3.60 -17.57 13.22
N GLU A 267 4.83 -17.07 13.29
CA GLU A 267 5.37 -16.42 14.49
C GLU A 267 4.64 -15.11 14.80
N VAL A 268 4.32 -14.31 13.79
CA VAL A 268 3.62 -13.04 13.99
C VAL A 268 2.15 -13.27 14.33
N MET A 269 1.51 -14.29 13.76
CA MET A 269 0.14 -14.71 14.11
C MET A 269 0.00 -15.07 15.59
N LYS A 270 1.00 -15.74 16.19
CA LYS A 270 1.01 -16.04 17.64
C LYS A 270 0.95 -14.77 18.51
N ARG A 271 1.27 -13.60 17.95
CA ARG A 271 1.21 -12.28 18.62
C ARG A 271 -0.12 -11.54 18.37
N GLY A 272 -1.13 -12.22 17.83
CA GLY A 272 -2.47 -11.69 17.61
C GLY A 272 -2.64 -10.86 16.34
N PHE A 273 -1.77 -11.08 15.35
CA PHE A 273 -1.89 -10.45 14.03
C PHE A 273 -2.73 -11.34 13.11
N THR A 274 -3.63 -10.71 12.35
CA THR A 274 -4.43 -11.38 11.33
C THR A 274 -3.58 -11.54 10.05
N PRO A 275 -3.39 -12.77 9.55
CA PRO A 275 -2.61 -12.99 8.33
C PRO A 275 -3.40 -12.59 7.09
N LEU A 276 -2.72 -12.00 6.11
CA LEU A 276 -3.27 -11.58 4.83
C LEU A 276 -2.32 -11.97 3.68
N THR A 277 -2.91 -12.29 2.53
CA THR A 277 -2.25 -12.14 1.22
C THR A 277 -2.86 -10.94 0.54
N THR A 278 -2.06 -10.06 -0.06
CA THR A 278 -2.55 -8.80 -0.63
C THR A 278 -2.59 -8.84 -2.16
N PRO A 279 -3.48 -8.07 -2.81
CA PRO A 279 -3.32 -7.74 -4.22
C PRO A 279 -1.96 -7.06 -4.44
N GLU A 280 -1.27 -7.42 -5.51
CA GLU A 280 0.04 -6.84 -5.88
C GLU A 280 -0.07 -5.71 -6.90
N ILE A 281 -1.23 -5.62 -7.56
CA ILE A 281 -1.63 -4.51 -8.42
C ILE A 281 -2.71 -3.72 -7.68
N VAL A 282 -2.49 -2.41 -7.54
CA VAL A 282 -3.40 -1.49 -6.86
C VAL A 282 -3.65 -0.26 -7.72
N ARG A 283 -4.69 0.53 -7.39
CA ARG A 283 -4.86 1.84 -8.02
C ARG A 283 -3.76 2.80 -7.56
N SER A 284 -3.25 3.62 -8.48
CA SER A 284 -2.22 4.63 -8.21
C SER A 284 -2.65 5.60 -7.10
N SER A 285 -3.93 5.92 -7.01
CA SER A 285 -4.47 6.75 -5.92
C SER A 285 -4.28 6.15 -4.53
N VAL A 286 -4.23 4.82 -4.39
CA VAL A 286 -3.97 4.15 -3.10
C VAL A 286 -2.51 4.35 -2.67
N VAL A 287 -1.58 4.24 -3.62
CA VAL A 287 -0.15 4.50 -3.42
C VAL A 287 0.07 5.95 -2.97
N GLU A 288 -0.57 6.90 -3.65
CA GLU A 288 -0.51 8.33 -3.31
C GLU A 288 -1.12 8.62 -1.93
N LYS A 289 -2.25 7.99 -1.59
CA LYS A 289 -2.90 8.08 -0.27
C LYS A 289 -2.02 7.55 0.87
N CYS A 290 -1.19 6.55 0.59
CA CYS A 290 -0.22 6.00 1.55
C CYS A 290 1.08 6.83 1.63
N GLY A 291 1.18 7.96 0.91
CA GLY A 291 2.33 8.86 0.97
C GLY A 291 3.52 8.42 0.09
N PHE A 292 3.35 7.42 -0.78
CA PHE A 292 4.35 6.98 -1.76
C PHE A 292 4.33 7.87 -3.00
N GLN A 293 4.40 9.19 -2.79
CA GLN A 293 4.48 10.18 -3.85
C GLN A 293 5.94 10.45 -4.19
N PRO A 294 6.32 10.46 -5.48
CA PRO A 294 7.69 10.75 -5.86
C PRO A 294 8.06 12.19 -5.45
N ARG A 295 9.17 12.34 -4.71
CA ARG A 295 9.68 13.64 -4.27
C ARG A 295 10.58 14.33 -5.31
N GLY A 296 10.59 13.80 -6.54
CA GLY A 296 11.38 14.24 -7.68
C GLY A 296 10.91 13.53 -8.96
N GLU A 297 11.69 13.58 -10.04
CA GLU A 297 11.29 13.00 -11.33
C GLU A 297 11.30 11.47 -11.33
N ASN A 298 12.08 10.85 -10.45
CA ASN A 298 12.21 9.40 -10.34
C ASN A 298 11.11 8.81 -9.46
N THR A 299 10.30 7.92 -10.03
CA THR A 299 9.33 7.11 -9.30
C THR A 299 9.94 5.78 -8.86
N GLN A 300 9.62 5.32 -7.65
CA GLN A 300 9.95 3.97 -7.15
C GLN A 300 8.89 2.92 -7.54
N VAL A 301 7.87 3.31 -8.29
CA VAL A 301 6.68 2.52 -8.58
C VAL A 301 6.63 2.16 -10.06
N TYR A 302 6.39 0.88 -10.36
CA TYR A 302 6.08 0.42 -11.72
C TYR A 302 4.60 0.67 -12.03
N SER A 303 4.30 1.51 -13.01
CA SER A 303 2.94 1.78 -13.49
C SER A 303 2.53 0.82 -14.59
N ILE A 304 1.24 0.46 -14.64
CA ILE A 304 0.67 -0.33 -15.73
C ILE A 304 0.16 0.64 -16.80
N GLU A 305 0.69 0.51 -18.02
CA GLU A 305 0.30 1.32 -19.18
C GLU A 305 -1.21 1.24 -19.44
N ASP A 306 -1.78 2.35 -19.91
CA ASP A 306 -3.20 2.50 -20.23
C ASP A 306 -4.18 2.15 -19.08
N SER A 307 -3.75 2.32 -17.83
CA SER A 307 -4.58 2.05 -16.66
C SER A 307 -4.31 3.02 -15.50
N ASP A 308 -5.22 3.05 -14.52
CA ASP A 308 -4.99 3.75 -13.25
C ASP A 308 -4.24 2.90 -12.22
N GLN A 309 -3.60 1.80 -12.64
CA GLN A 309 -3.03 0.78 -11.76
C GLN A 309 -1.49 0.76 -11.77
N CYS A 310 -0.92 0.22 -10.70
CA CYS A 310 0.52 0.06 -10.54
C CYS A 310 0.85 -1.12 -9.61
N LEU A 311 2.10 -1.59 -9.68
CA LEU A 311 2.63 -2.62 -8.80
C LEU A 311 3.04 -2.03 -7.46
N ILE A 312 2.82 -2.78 -6.37
CA ILE A 312 3.17 -2.35 -5.02
C ILE A 312 4.65 -2.53 -4.71
N GLY A 313 5.25 -1.58 -3.99
CA GLY A 313 6.62 -1.69 -3.46
C GLY A 313 6.70 -2.26 -2.03
N THR A 314 5.54 -2.55 -1.42
CA THR A 314 5.36 -3.12 -0.07
C THR A 314 3.89 -3.52 0.14
N ALA A 315 3.64 -4.59 0.91
CA ALA A 315 2.30 -4.99 1.34
C ALA A 315 1.59 -3.94 2.22
N GLU A 316 2.33 -2.97 2.77
CA GLU A 316 1.77 -1.84 3.53
C GLU A 316 0.72 -1.07 2.72
N ILE A 317 0.95 -0.85 1.42
CA ILE A 317 0.06 -0.09 0.54
C ILE A 317 -1.35 -0.73 0.47
N PRO A 318 -1.50 -2.00 0.04
CA PRO A 318 -2.81 -2.64 -0.01
C PRO A 318 -3.40 -2.87 1.38
N VAL A 319 -2.59 -3.09 2.42
CA VAL A 319 -3.10 -3.19 3.81
C VAL A 319 -3.68 -1.86 4.28
N GLY A 320 -3.00 -0.73 4.01
CA GLY A 320 -3.50 0.62 4.28
C GLY A 320 -4.81 0.92 3.54
N GLY A 321 -4.98 0.34 2.35
CA GLY A 321 -6.21 0.45 1.57
C GLY A 321 -7.43 -0.31 2.10
N ILE A 322 -7.27 -1.29 3.00
CA ILE A 322 -8.38 -2.15 3.47
C ILE A 322 -9.51 -1.35 4.11
N HIS A 323 -9.16 -0.33 4.89
CA HIS A 323 -10.09 0.50 5.66
C HIS A 323 -10.27 1.90 5.06
N MET A 324 -9.84 2.09 3.80
CA MET A 324 -9.98 3.36 3.11
C MET A 324 -11.46 3.78 3.05
N ASP A 325 -11.71 5.06 3.35
CA ASP A 325 -13.04 5.67 3.35
C ASP A 325 -14.06 4.98 4.29
N SER A 326 -13.58 4.25 5.30
CA SER A 326 -14.39 3.56 6.31
C SER A 326 -14.26 4.20 7.69
N ILE A 327 -15.32 4.12 8.49
CA ILE A 327 -15.31 4.50 9.91
C ILE A 327 -15.06 3.23 10.73
N VAL A 328 -13.91 3.16 11.40
CA VAL A 328 -13.56 2.05 12.28
C VAL A 328 -14.04 2.34 13.70
N ALA A 329 -14.79 1.41 14.29
CA ALA A 329 -15.21 1.52 15.67
C ALA A 329 -14.00 1.41 16.62
N GLU A 330 -13.95 2.26 17.64
CA GLU A 330 -12.86 2.26 18.63
C GLU A 330 -12.67 0.90 19.31
N SER A 331 -13.77 0.18 19.56
CA SER A 331 -13.73 -1.18 20.14
C SER A 331 -13.07 -2.23 19.26
N ALA A 332 -12.87 -1.97 17.97
CA ALA A 332 -12.15 -2.85 17.04
C ALA A 332 -10.63 -2.59 17.04
N LEU A 333 -10.17 -1.52 17.68
CA LEU A 333 -8.76 -1.14 17.72
C LEU A 333 -8.03 -1.82 18.90
N PRO A 334 -6.74 -2.15 18.75
CA PRO A 334 -5.92 -2.01 17.55
C PRO A 334 -6.16 -3.14 16.53
N LEU A 335 -6.28 -2.77 15.25
CA LEU A 335 -6.24 -3.72 14.15
C LEU A 335 -4.78 -4.10 13.87
N LYS A 336 -4.50 -5.40 13.81
CA LYS A 336 -3.14 -5.95 13.62
C LYS A 336 -3.13 -6.88 12.43
N TYR A 337 -2.33 -6.55 11.42
CA TYR A 337 -2.20 -7.33 10.19
C TYR A 337 -0.76 -7.74 9.94
N VAL A 338 -0.57 -8.98 9.51
CA VAL A 338 0.69 -9.45 8.92
C VAL A 338 0.39 -9.88 7.50
N ALA A 339 1.10 -9.34 6.53
CA ALA A 339 0.82 -9.57 5.12
C ALA A 339 2.06 -10.07 4.38
N PHE A 340 1.83 -10.97 3.43
CA PHE A 340 2.83 -11.39 2.46
C PHE A 340 2.43 -10.90 1.06
N SER A 341 3.42 -10.37 0.33
CA SER A 341 3.32 -9.99 -1.08
C SER A 341 4.72 -9.98 -1.71
N HIS A 342 4.78 -10.12 -3.03
CA HIS A 342 5.95 -9.64 -3.77
C HIS A 342 6.00 -8.10 -3.73
N CYS A 343 7.20 -7.55 -3.84
CA CYS A 343 7.46 -6.11 -3.76
C CYS A 343 8.25 -5.68 -4.99
N PHE A 344 7.69 -4.77 -5.77
CA PHE A 344 8.25 -4.30 -7.03
C PHE A 344 8.74 -2.86 -6.87
N ARG A 345 10.03 -2.62 -7.13
CA ARG A 345 10.64 -1.30 -7.07
C ARG A 345 11.52 -1.07 -8.28
N THR A 346 11.36 0.08 -8.92
CA THR A 346 12.19 0.47 -10.07
C THR A 346 13.65 0.68 -9.67
N GLU A 347 13.90 0.93 -8.38
CA GLU A 347 15.21 1.25 -7.82
C GLU A 347 15.88 2.43 -8.57
N ALA A 348 15.04 3.37 -9.04
CA ALA A 348 15.47 4.57 -9.72
C ALA A 348 16.29 5.45 -8.76
N GLY A 349 17.51 5.83 -9.14
CA GLY A 349 18.42 6.62 -8.30
C GLY A 349 19.36 5.83 -7.38
N ALA A 350 19.20 4.50 -7.26
CA ALA A 350 20.10 3.63 -6.49
C ALA A 350 21.19 2.97 -7.36
N ALA A 351 21.54 3.57 -8.50
CA ALA A 351 22.52 3.02 -9.42
C ALA A 351 23.90 2.88 -8.75
N GLY A 352 24.33 1.63 -8.52
CA GLY A 352 25.66 1.29 -8.02
C GLY A 352 25.83 1.18 -6.50
N THR A 353 24.81 1.48 -5.69
CA THR A 353 24.96 1.51 -4.21
C THR A 353 24.91 0.12 -3.55
N ALA A 354 24.26 -0.86 -4.20
CA ALA A 354 24.15 -2.23 -3.73
C ALA A 354 24.26 -3.26 -4.87
N THR A 355 25.16 -3.04 -5.83
CA THR A 355 25.46 -4.01 -6.90
C THR A 355 26.60 -4.92 -6.48
N ARG A 356 26.32 -5.90 -5.63
CA ARG A 356 27.11 -7.12 -5.56
C ARG A 356 26.16 -8.29 -5.65
#